data_AF-A0A9E4HRP2-F1
#
_entry.id   AF-A0A9E4HRP2-F1
#
_cell.length_a   1.000
_cell.length_b   1.000
_cell.length_c   1.000
_cell.angle_alpha   90.00
_cell.angle_beta   90.00
_cell.angle_gamma   90.00
#
_symmetry.space_group_name_H-M   'P 1'
#
loop_
_entity.id
_entity.type
_entity.pdbx_description
1 polymer ?
#
loop_
_entity_poly.entity_id
_entity_poly.type
_entity_poly.pdbx_seq_one_letter_code
_entity_poly.pdbx_strand_id
1 'polypeptide(L)'
;MRMSSCSLLVLFGAGGAAPVGRATGLAALLCATVLAGCATPSLEGVETGQTGRDGAPSLSIPVPAGEPGELLVAALGIKANPNTQGPEGWTPIAGFQGFNGALCGADSEGVSCQLSIFYKVTDGSDTAAEFRWGSRRHAAGAVLRYSNIDSLAPIGATTTARGTSAAPTAPVVVTTRANSRVLRLAVVETDDARNFLIGSEVFTDAPNTVRFNVASFPSAEDGGCGPPMADCSATDNAVALAGSDNRNGAPGGSGTADWEIPGGDQWLAASIEIKLASGG
;
A
#
# COMPACT_ATOMS: atom_id res chain seq x y z
N MET A 1 30.74 5.17 10.33
CA MET A 1 29.76 4.51 11.21
C MET A 1 29.35 5.48 12.31
N ARG A 2 28.15 6.06 12.25
CA ARG A 2 27.56 6.81 13.36
C ARG A 2 26.53 5.90 14.02
N MET A 3 26.85 5.40 15.21
CA MET A 3 25.87 4.74 16.08
C MET A 3 24.87 5.78 16.56
N SER A 4 23.58 5.57 16.28
CA SER A 4 22.51 6.35 16.91
C SER A 4 21.86 5.46 17.98
N SER A 5 22.50 5.37 19.14
CA SER A 5 21.93 4.72 20.31
C SER A 5 21.01 5.71 21.01
N CYS A 6 19.71 5.38 21.14
CA CYS A 6 18.74 6.17 21.90
C CYS A 6 19.02 6.05 23.40
N SER A 7 19.99 6.82 23.90
CA SER A 7 20.28 6.94 25.33
C SER A 7 19.48 8.10 25.94
N LEU A 8 18.57 7.78 26.86
CA LEU A 8 17.91 8.75 27.72
C LEU A 8 18.93 9.21 28.80
N LEU A 9 19.53 10.38 28.63
CA LEU A 9 20.45 10.95 29.62
C LEU A 9 19.68 11.81 30.63
N VAL A 10 19.54 11.30 31.86
CA VAL A 10 19.01 12.05 33.01
C VAL A 10 20.20 12.59 33.81
N LEU A 11 20.42 13.91 33.82
CA LEU A 11 21.46 14.55 34.64
C LEU A 11 20.86 15.07 35.94
N PHE A 12 21.27 14.48 37.06
CA PHE A 12 21.02 15.02 38.41
C PHE A 12 22.11 16.03 38.75
N GLY A 13 21.73 17.30 38.90
CA GLY A 13 22.61 18.33 39.45
C GLY A 13 22.67 18.23 40.97
N ALA A 14 23.83 17.82 41.52
CA ALA A 14 24.09 17.90 42.95
C ALA A 14 24.44 19.35 43.33
N GLY A 15 23.49 20.07 43.94
CA GLY A 15 23.71 21.41 44.50
C GLY A 15 24.39 21.34 45.86
N GLY A 16 25.61 21.87 45.95
CA GLY A 16 26.39 21.99 47.17
C GLY A 16 25.83 23.03 48.16
N ALA A 17 26.10 22.82 49.44
CA ALA A 17 25.63 23.61 50.56
C ALA A 17 26.36 24.98 50.69
N ALA A 18 25.59 26.07 50.76
CA ALA A 18 26.01 27.35 51.35
C ALA A 18 24.79 28.21 51.76
N PRO A 19 24.94 29.14 52.74
CA PRO A 19 23.84 29.59 53.58
C PRO A 19 23.10 30.86 53.11
N VAL A 20 21.80 30.88 53.44
CA VAL A 20 20.88 32.00 53.73
C VAL A 20 21.22 33.37 53.10
N GLY A 21 20.62 33.64 51.94
CA GLY A 21 20.48 34.97 51.37
C GLY A 21 19.51 34.95 50.19
N ARG A 22 18.30 35.49 50.37
CA ARG A 22 17.22 35.49 49.37
C ARG A 22 17.66 36.21 48.08
N ALA A 23 17.93 35.45 47.03
CA ALA A 23 17.98 35.92 45.65
C ALA A 23 17.16 34.95 44.79
N THR A 24 16.01 35.42 44.30
CA THR A 24 15.16 34.75 43.31
C THR A 24 15.88 34.73 41.96
N GLY A 25 16.67 33.68 41.72
CA GLY A 25 17.20 33.34 40.40
C GLY A 25 16.26 32.36 39.70
N LEU A 26 15.53 32.83 38.68
CA LEU A 26 14.84 31.95 37.73
C LEU A 26 15.90 31.22 36.89
N ALA A 27 16.12 29.94 37.17
CA ALA A 27 16.89 29.06 36.28
C ALA A 27 16.01 28.68 35.08
N ALA A 28 16.25 29.29 33.92
CA ALA A 28 15.61 28.89 32.68
C ALA A 28 16.24 27.57 32.21
N LEU A 29 15.50 26.47 32.39
CA LEU A 29 15.83 25.17 31.81
C LEU A 29 15.59 25.24 30.29
N LEU A 30 16.61 25.52 29.49
CA LEU A 30 16.57 25.22 28.05
C LEU A 30 16.75 23.72 27.88
N CYS A 31 15.63 22.99 27.89
CA CYS A 31 15.59 21.60 27.46
C CYS A 31 15.64 21.58 25.92
N ALA A 32 16.84 21.56 25.35
CA ALA A 32 17.01 21.26 23.94
C ALA A 32 16.78 19.75 23.75
N THR A 33 15.51 19.35 23.63
CA THR A 33 15.14 18.01 23.18
C THR A 33 15.66 17.84 21.76
N VAL A 34 16.81 17.20 21.60
CA VAL A 34 17.16 16.58 20.33
C VAL A 34 16.21 15.38 20.23
N LEU A 35 15.04 15.63 19.65
CA LEU A 35 14.15 14.58 19.17
C LEU A 35 14.92 13.86 18.07
N ALA A 36 15.75 12.88 18.44
CA ALA A 36 16.13 11.83 17.52
C ALA A 36 14.82 11.11 17.19
N GLY A 37 14.13 11.61 16.17
CA GLY A 37 12.87 11.02 15.72
C GLY A 37 13.13 9.54 15.50
N CYS A 38 12.43 8.68 16.25
CA CYS A 38 12.48 7.25 15.99
C CYS A 38 12.11 7.07 14.53
N ALA A 39 13.11 6.73 13.70
CA ALA A 39 12.86 6.48 12.29
C ALA A 39 11.76 5.41 12.21
N THR A 40 10.81 5.61 11.32
CA THR A 40 9.74 4.65 11.02
C THR A 40 9.74 4.46 9.52
N PRO A 41 9.35 3.30 8.99
CA PRO A 41 9.13 3.17 7.57
C PRO A 41 8.28 4.33 7.06
N SER A 42 8.72 4.96 5.98
CA SER A 42 8.09 6.15 5.41
C SER A 42 7.87 5.91 3.93
N LEU A 43 6.67 6.27 3.45
CA LEU A 43 6.37 6.19 2.02
C LEU A 43 7.02 7.40 1.35
N GLU A 44 7.88 7.14 0.37
CA GLU A 44 8.65 8.15 -0.33
C GLU A 44 8.18 8.39 -1.77
N GLY A 45 7.36 7.51 -2.31
CA GLY A 45 6.84 7.66 -3.67
C GLY A 45 5.90 6.53 -4.06
N VAL A 46 5.02 6.85 -5.01
CA VAL A 46 4.11 5.90 -5.65
C VAL A 46 4.04 6.23 -7.13
N GLU A 47 4.19 5.21 -7.96
CA GLU A 47 3.90 5.25 -9.39
C GLU A 47 2.74 4.29 -9.67
N THR A 48 1.90 4.60 -10.66
CA THR A 48 0.73 3.77 -11.02
C THR A 48 0.71 3.49 -12.51
N GLY A 49 0.02 2.42 -12.90
CA GLY A 49 -0.15 2.05 -14.30
C GLY A 49 -1.42 1.25 -14.52
N GLN A 50 -1.89 1.22 -15.76
CA GLN A 50 -3.09 0.47 -16.16
C GLN A 50 -3.02 0.08 -17.65
N THR A 51 -3.73 -0.98 -18.03
CA THR A 51 -3.59 -1.65 -19.35
C THR A 51 -4.36 -1.01 -20.51
N GLY A 52 -4.98 0.14 -20.27
CA GLY A 52 -5.75 0.92 -21.21
C GLY A 52 -7.06 0.26 -21.65
N ARG A 53 -7.67 0.92 -22.63
CA ARG A 53 -8.98 0.63 -23.24
C ARG A 53 -9.20 -0.82 -23.62
N ASP A 54 -8.23 -1.48 -24.23
CA ASP A 54 -8.41 -2.81 -24.82
C ASP A 54 -7.88 -3.93 -23.90
N GLY A 55 -7.41 -3.54 -22.71
CA GLY A 55 -6.49 -4.35 -21.94
C GLY A 55 -5.18 -4.62 -22.69
N ALA A 56 -4.28 -5.30 -21.99
CA ALA A 56 -2.98 -5.66 -22.51
C ALA A 56 -2.60 -7.06 -22.00
N PRO A 57 -1.61 -7.74 -22.62
CA PRO A 57 -1.05 -8.98 -22.08
C PRO A 57 0.00 -8.75 -20.98
N SER A 58 0.29 -7.50 -20.68
CA SER A 58 1.31 -7.06 -19.73
C SER A 58 1.07 -5.63 -19.26
N LEU A 59 1.68 -5.25 -18.13
CA LEU A 59 1.72 -3.89 -17.63
C LEU A 59 3.12 -3.56 -17.11
N SER A 60 3.66 -2.44 -17.58
CA SER A 60 4.91 -1.85 -17.10
C SER A 60 4.58 -0.64 -16.23
N ILE A 61 5.14 -0.58 -15.03
CA ILE A 61 4.94 0.53 -14.09
C ILE A 61 6.31 1.10 -13.72
N PRO A 62 6.55 2.41 -13.91
CA PRO A 62 7.80 3.03 -13.49
C PRO A 62 8.08 2.81 -12.00
N VAL A 63 9.36 2.73 -11.65
CA VAL A 63 9.81 2.71 -10.25
C VAL A 63 9.99 4.14 -9.77
N PRO A 64 9.42 4.54 -8.61
CA PRO A 64 9.67 5.86 -8.04
C PRO A 64 11.18 6.12 -7.80
N ALA A 65 11.65 7.32 -8.17
CA ALA A 65 12.95 7.91 -7.84
C ALA A 65 13.49 7.57 -6.45
N GLY A 66 14.55 6.76 -6.25
CA GLY A 66 15.02 6.45 -4.89
C GLY A 66 16.46 5.99 -4.71
N GLU A 67 16.78 5.64 -3.45
CA GLU A 67 18.13 5.29 -3.01
C GLU A 67 18.30 3.77 -2.82
N PRO A 68 19.52 3.22 -2.99
CA PRO A 68 19.80 1.83 -2.68
C PRO A 68 19.46 1.49 -1.21
N GLY A 69 18.89 0.30 -1.00
CA GLY A 69 18.49 -0.20 0.32
C GLY A 69 17.05 0.16 0.73
N GLU A 70 16.32 0.91 -0.10
CA GLU A 70 14.88 1.16 0.09
C GLU A 70 14.04 -0.05 -0.36
N LEU A 71 12.82 -0.15 0.18
CA LEU A 71 11.87 -1.20 -0.19
C LEU A 71 10.97 -0.72 -1.32
N LEU A 72 10.90 -1.48 -2.40
CA LEU A 72 9.87 -1.38 -3.43
C LEU A 72 8.80 -2.44 -3.19
N VAL A 73 7.53 -2.07 -3.32
CA VAL A 73 6.38 -2.97 -3.31
C VAL A 73 5.57 -2.75 -4.58
N ALA A 74 5.40 -3.78 -5.38
CA ALA A 74 4.61 -3.74 -6.61
C ALA A 74 3.32 -4.53 -6.40
N ALA A 75 2.18 -3.91 -6.68
CA ALA A 75 0.85 -4.50 -6.58
C ALA A 75 0.15 -4.46 -7.93
N LEU A 76 -0.54 -5.54 -8.27
CA LEU A 76 -1.34 -5.67 -9.49
C LEU A 76 -2.73 -6.20 -9.12
N GLY A 77 -3.76 -5.40 -9.41
CA GLY A 77 -5.13 -5.85 -9.54
C GLY A 77 -5.41 -6.22 -11.00
N ILE A 78 -5.88 -7.44 -11.25
CA ILE A 78 -6.20 -7.90 -12.61
C ILE A 78 -7.47 -8.76 -12.61
N LYS A 79 -8.20 -8.74 -13.72
CA LYS A 79 -9.31 -9.66 -13.95
C LYS A 79 -8.80 -11.12 -14.03
N ALA A 80 -9.35 -12.00 -13.20
CA ALA A 80 -8.91 -13.37 -12.84
C ALA A 80 -7.98 -14.04 -13.85
N ASN A 81 -6.67 -14.02 -13.59
CA ASN A 81 -5.70 -14.71 -14.42
C ASN A 81 -4.79 -15.64 -13.60
N PRO A 82 -4.94 -16.97 -13.70
CA PRO A 82 -4.10 -17.88 -12.94
C PRO A 82 -2.62 -17.86 -13.36
N ASN A 83 -2.26 -17.18 -14.45
CA ASN A 83 -0.93 -17.20 -15.06
C ASN A 83 -0.17 -15.86 -14.95
N THR A 84 -0.50 -15.01 -13.96
CA THR A 84 0.19 -13.74 -13.74
C THR A 84 1.65 -13.97 -13.29
N GLN A 85 2.59 -13.46 -14.09
CA GLN A 85 4.02 -13.41 -13.80
C GLN A 85 4.37 -12.03 -13.26
N GLY A 86 5.07 -12.00 -12.13
CA GLY A 86 5.58 -10.76 -11.54
C GLY A 86 6.90 -10.29 -12.16
N PRO A 87 7.39 -9.12 -11.72
CA PRO A 87 8.65 -8.55 -12.19
C PRO A 87 9.86 -9.44 -11.89
N GLU A 88 10.83 -9.48 -12.80
CA GLU A 88 12.03 -10.30 -12.66
C GLU A 88 12.88 -9.87 -11.46
N GLY A 89 13.29 -10.83 -10.63
CA GLY A 89 14.11 -10.56 -9.45
C GLY A 89 13.33 -10.01 -8.26
N TRP A 90 12.00 -9.91 -8.35
CA TRP A 90 11.15 -9.52 -7.23
C TRP A 90 10.63 -10.76 -6.50
N THR A 91 10.46 -10.64 -5.18
CA THR A 91 9.98 -11.72 -4.33
C THR A 91 8.46 -11.60 -4.16
N PRO A 92 7.66 -12.65 -4.43
CA PRO A 92 6.24 -12.62 -4.12
C PRO A 92 6.02 -12.55 -2.61
N ILE A 93 5.06 -11.75 -2.16
CA ILE A 93 4.66 -11.75 -0.76
C ILE A 93 3.85 -13.01 -0.48
N ALA A 94 4.33 -13.86 0.44
CA ALA A 94 3.65 -15.09 0.86
C ALA A 94 2.44 -14.82 1.77
N GLY A 95 1.53 -15.80 1.87
CA GLY A 95 0.33 -15.72 2.73
C GLY A 95 -0.99 -15.53 1.97
N PHE A 96 -0.93 -15.49 0.63
CA PHE A 96 -2.09 -15.39 -0.27
C PHE A 96 -2.34 -16.78 -0.87
N GLN A 97 -3.49 -17.42 -0.60
CA GLN A 97 -3.82 -18.70 -1.22
C GLN A 97 -4.23 -18.48 -2.70
N GLY A 98 -3.62 -19.24 -3.62
CA GLY A 98 -3.74 -19.02 -5.06
C GLY A 98 -2.46 -18.40 -5.62
N PHE A 99 -1.99 -18.90 -6.77
CA PHE A 99 -0.68 -18.60 -7.35
C PHE A 99 -0.43 -17.08 -7.42
N ASN A 100 0.44 -16.57 -6.53
CA ASN A 100 0.76 -15.16 -6.37
C ASN A 100 -0.45 -14.22 -6.48
N GLY A 101 -1.62 -14.65 -6.01
CA GLY A 101 -2.74 -13.76 -5.86
C GLY A 101 -4.00 -14.45 -5.41
N ALA A 102 -4.63 -13.87 -4.40
CA ALA A 102 -5.94 -14.30 -3.98
C ALA A 102 -6.98 -13.83 -5.01
N LEU A 103 -8.08 -14.57 -5.08
CA LEU A 103 -9.23 -14.27 -5.93
C LEU A 103 -10.33 -13.62 -5.08
N CYS A 104 -11.00 -12.62 -5.65
CA CYS A 104 -12.10 -11.88 -5.01
C CYS A 104 -13.33 -12.75 -4.71
N GLY A 105 -13.47 -13.87 -5.40
CA GLY A 105 -14.51 -14.86 -5.16
C GLY A 105 -14.57 -15.83 -6.33
N ALA A 106 -15.59 -16.67 -6.36
CA ALA A 106 -16.05 -17.27 -7.61
C ALA A 106 -17.55 -16.98 -7.67
N ASP A 107 -18.02 -16.30 -8.70
CA ASP A 107 -19.44 -16.20 -9.00
C ASP A 107 -19.85 -17.21 -10.07
N SER A 108 -21.16 -17.28 -10.31
CA SER A 108 -21.76 -18.04 -11.40
C SER A 108 -21.34 -17.56 -12.79
N GLU A 109 -20.77 -16.36 -12.90
CA GLU A 109 -20.37 -15.73 -14.16
C GLU A 109 -18.90 -16.02 -14.52
N GLY A 110 -18.15 -16.65 -13.61
CA GLY A 110 -16.75 -17.01 -13.81
C GLY A 110 -15.81 -15.80 -13.79
N VAL A 111 -16.27 -14.70 -13.20
CA VAL A 111 -15.54 -13.46 -13.09
C VAL A 111 -15.03 -13.32 -11.66
N SER A 112 -13.79 -12.91 -11.51
CA SER A 112 -13.18 -12.65 -10.20
C SER A 112 -12.02 -11.72 -10.42
N CYS A 113 -11.81 -10.69 -9.61
CA CYS A 113 -10.51 -10.03 -9.59
C CYS A 113 -9.43 -10.91 -8.91
N GLN A 114 -8.16 -10.60 -9.18
CA GLN A 114 -6.98 -11.15 -8.54
C GLN A 114 -6.09 -10.02 -8.04
N LEU A 115 -5.50 -10.17 -6.86
CA LEU A 115 -4.47 -9.27 -6.32
C LEU A 115 -3.12 -9.97 -6.23
N SER A 116 -2.12 -9.51 -6.97
CA SER A 116 -0.74 -10.01 -6.91
C SER A 116 0.18 -8.96 -6.30
N ILE A 117 1.03 -9.35 -5.35
CA ILE A 117 1.91 -8.41 -4.63
C ILE A 117 3.34 -8.99 -4.55
N PHE A 118 4.30 -8.16 -4.94
CA PHE A 118 5.72 -8.48 -4.95
C PHE A 118 6.50 -7.38 -4.24
N TYR A 119 7.71 -7.72 -3.76
CA TYR A 119 8.61 -6.74 -3.18
C TYR A 119 10.06 -6.97 -3.60
N LYS A 120 10.85 -5.91 -3.55
CA LYS A 120 12.31 -5.93 -3.77
C LYS A 120 12.98 -4.87 -2.91
N VAL A 121 14.14 -5.17 -2.34
CA VAL A 121 15.01 -4.12 -1.79
C VAL A 121 15.87 -3.61 -2.94
N THR A 122 15.72 -2.34 -3.30
CA THR A 122 16.36 -1.80 -4.50
C THR A 122 17.86 -1.63 -4.31
N ASP A 123 18.63 -1.83 -5.37
CA ASP A 123 20.04 -1.46 -5.46
C ASP A 123 20.22 -0.09 -6.13
N GLY A 124 19.13 0.62 -6.43
CA GLY A 124 19.10 1.90 -7.13
C GLY A 124 19.10 1.80 -8.66
N SER A 125 19.13 0.59 -9.24
CA SER A 125 19.12 0.37 -10.70
C SER A 125 17.74 0.05 -11.28
N ASP A 126 16.74 -0.18 -10.43
CA ASP A 126 15.38 -0.52 -10.83
C ASP A 126 14.71 0.65 -11.57
N THR A 127 14.15 0.38 -12.75
CA THR A 127 13.49 1.41 -13.58
C THR A 127 11.99 1.17 -13.77
N ALA A 128 11.56 -0.10 -13.84
CA ALA A 128 10.16 -0.48 -13.96
C ALA A 128 9.87 -1.86 -13.34
N ALA A 129 8.63 -2.05 -12.90
CA ALA A 129 8.07 -3.33 -12.53
C ALA A 129 7.23 -3.87 -13.71
N GLU A 130 7.65 -5.00 -14.27
CA GLU A 130 7.02 -5.64 -15.43
C GLU A 130 6.12 -6.81 -15.02
N PHE A 131 4.83 -6.71 -15.27
CA PHE A 131 3.87 -7.80 -15.10
C PHE A 131 3.48 -8.39 -16.45
N ARG A 132 3.35 -9.73 -16.53
CA ARG A 132 2.99 -10.44 -17.78
C ARG A 132 1.98 -11.54 -17.52
N TRP A 133 1.02 -11.73 -18.42
CA TRP A 133 -0.04 -12.74 -18.24
C TRP A 133 -0.68 -13.25 -19.55
N GLY A 134 -0.13 -12.86 -20.71
CA GLY A 134 -0.28 -13.53 -22.01
C GLY A 134 -1.54 -13.19 -22.83
N SER A 135 -2.66 -12.88 -22.20
CA SER A 135 -3.93 -12.52 -22.88
C SER A 135 -4.32 -11.07 -22.58
N ARG A 136 -5.04 -10.40 -23.48
CA ARG A 136 -5.51 -9.02 -23.22
C ARG A 136 -6.49 -9.02 -22.05
N ARG A 137 -6.15 -8.29 -20.99
CA ARG A 137 -6.97 -8.14 -19.79
C ARG A 137 -6.84 -6.73 -19.24
N HIS A 138 -7.89 -6.29 -18.52
CA HIS A 138 -7.84 -5.09 -17.70
C HIS A 138 -7.07 -5.36 -16.42
N ALA A 139 -6.08 -4.52 -16.17
CA ALA A 139 -5.30 -4.53 -14.95
C ALA A 139 -4.94 -3.11 -14.55
N ALA A 140 -4.89 -2.91 -13.23
CA ALA A 140 -4.43 -1.69 -12.58
C ALA A 140 -3.32 -2.07 -11.60
N GLY A 141 -2.27 -1.27 -11.51
CA GLY A 141 -1.15 -1.58 -10.63
C GLY A 141 -0.48 -0.34 -10.08
N ALA A 142 0.35 -0.57 -9.07
CA ALA A 142 1.15 0.45 -8.42
C ALA A 142 2.52 -0.08 -7.99
N VAL A 143 3.52 0.80 -7.97
CA VAL A 143 4.82 0.59 -7.33
C VAL A 143 4.98 1.62 -6.24
N LEU A 144 5.10 1.16 -5.00
CA LEU A 144 5.32 1.97 -3.81
C LEU A 144 6.76 1.86 -3.35
N ARG A 145 7.33 2.96 -2.84
CA ARG A 145 8.69 3.00 -2.31
C ARG A 145 8.69 3.42 -0.84
N TYR A 146 9.39 2.65 0.00
CA TYR A 146 9.51 2.90 1.43
C TYR A 146 10.96 3.03 1.87
N SER A 147 11.27 4.09 2.63
CA SER A 147 12.54 4.29 3.33
C SER A 147 12.48 3.77 4.77
N ASN A 148 13.61 3.77 5.47
CA ASN A 148 13.72 3.41 6.90
C ASN A 148 13.19 2.01 7.25
N ILE A 149 13.41 1.06 6.35
CA ILE A 149 12.98 -0.34 6.44
C ILE A 149 14.10 -1.26 6.93
N ASP A 150 13.74 -2.46 7.39
CA ASP A 150 14.70 -3.56 7.57
C ASP A 150 15.08 -4.13 6.20
N SER A 151 16.27 -3.82 5.69
CA SER A 151 16.70 -4.25 4.36
C SER A 151 17.01 -5.74 4.25
N LEU A 152 17.13 -6.45 5.38
CA LEU A 152 17.36 -7.90 5.40
C LEU A 152 16.05 -8.68 5.46
N ALA A 153 15.05 -8.13 6.14
CA ALA A 153 13.73 -8.75 6.29
C ALA A 153 12.62 -7.68 6.33
N PRO A 154 12.34 -6.99 5.20
CA PRO A 154 11.45 -5.82 5.20
C PRO A 154 9.99 -6.18 5.42
N ILE A 155 9.58 -7.38 5.02
CA ILE A 155 8.20 -7.85 5.13
C ILE A 155 8.01 -8.66 6.42
N GLY A 156 6.93 -8.34 7.14
CA GLY A 156 6.50 -9.03 8.35
C GLY A 156 5.28 -9.90 8.15
N ALA A 157 4.36 -9.85 9.10
CA ALA A 157 3.10 -10.56 9.01
C ALA A 157 2.25 -10.03 7.83
N THR A 158 1.46 -10.93 7.25
CA THR A 158 0.54 -10.64 6.14
C THR A 158 -0.80 -11.32 6.37
N THR A 159 -1.87 -10.76 5.83
CA THR A 159 -3.21 -11.35 5.88
C THR A 159 -4.08 -10.84 4.74
N THR A 160 -5.11 -11.60 4.39
CA THR A 160 -6.09 -11.24 3.35
C THR A 160 -7.51 -11.42 3.85
N ALA A 161 -8.42 -10.62 3.30
CA ALA A 161 -9.85 -10.81 3.41
C ALA A 161 -10.48 -10.57 2.06
N ARG A 162 -11.61 -11.23 1.82
CA ARG A 162 -12.43 -11.04 0.62
C ARG A 162 -13.89 -11.04 1.02
N GLY A 163 -14.71 -10.45 0.18
CA GLY A 163 -16.14 -10.36 0.41
C GLY A 163 -16.88 -9.79 -0.78
N THR A 164 -18.17 -9.61 -0.56
CA THR A 164 -19.09 -9.01 -1.52
C THR A 164 -19.87 -7.94 -0.75
N SER A 165 -19.49 -6.68 -0.94
CA SER A 165 -20.10 -5.53 -0.26
C SER A 165 -19.62 -4.23 -0.90
N ALA A 166 -20.37 -3.15 -0.66
CA ALA A 166 -19.96 -1.80 -1.04
C ALA A 166 -18.86 -1.21 -0.14
N ALA A 167 -18.41 -1.96 0.86
CA ALA A 167 -17.42 -1.52 1.84
C ALA A 167 -16.29 -2.55 1.97
N PRO A 168 -15.28 -2.53 1.07
CA PRO A 168 -14.10 -3.36 1.22
C PRO A 168 -13.36 -3.03 2.51
N THR A 169 -13.03 -4.07 3.30
CA THR A 169 -12.29 -3.92 4.55
C THR A 169 -10.99 -4.70 4.49
N ALA A 170 -9.86 -4.01 4.63
CA ALA A 170 -8.57 -4.65 4.81
C ALA A 170 -8.47 -5.31 6.20
N PRO A 171 -8.01 -6.57 6.25
CA PRO A 171 -7.97 -7.35 7.49
C PRO A 171 -6.94 -6.81 8.48
N VAL A 172 -7.09 -7.15 9.76
CA VAL A 172 -6.09 -6.82 10.79
C VAL A 172 -4.88 -7.74 10.66
N VAL A 173 -3.68 -7.16 10.66
CA VAL A 173 -2.42 -7.90 10.82
C VAL A 173 -1.85 -7.66 12.22
N VAL A 174 -1.24 -8.68 12.82
CA VAL A 174 -0.51 -8.55 14.09
C VAL A 174 0.94 -8.23 13.78
N THR A 175 1.35 -6.97 13.98
CA THR A 175 2.73 -6.55 13.71
C THR A 175 3.66 -7.11 14.77
N THR A 176 4.87 -7.48 14.33
CA THR A 176 5.91 -8.07 15.18
C THR A 176 6.86 -7.03 15.77
N ARG A 177 6.90 -5.82 15.19
CA ARG A 177 7.75 -4.72 15.66
C ARG A 177 6.94 -3.47 15.98
N ALA A 178 7.45 -2.70 16.95
CA ALA A 178 7.00 -1.35 17.21
C ALA A 178 7.39 -0.47 16.04
N ASN A 179 6.59 0.56 15.76
CA ASN A 179 6.84 1.53 14.70
C ASN A 179 6.94 0.94 13.29
N SER A 180 6.46 -0.30 13.09
CA SER A 180 6.20 -0.83 11.75
C SER A 180 5.17 0.03 11.04
N ARG A 181 5.17 -0.04 9.71
CA ARG A 181 4.10 0.50 8.88
C ARG A 181 3.26 -0.66 8.36
N VAL A 182 1.96 -0.48 8.25
CA VAL A 182 1.06 -1.48 7.68
C VAL A 182 0.52 -0.94 6.38
N LEU A 183 0.98 -1.52 5.26
CA LEU A 183 0.42 -1.27 3.94
C LEU A 183 -0.84 -2.11 3.77
N ARG A 184 -1.91 -1.48 3.30
CA ARG A 184 -3.17 -2.11 2.97
C ARG A 184 -3.50 -1.86 1.51
N LEU A 185 -3.94 -2.90 0.85
CA LEU A 185 -4.29 -2.87 -0.56
C LEU A 185 -5.69 -3.45 -0.72
N ALA A 186 -6.48 -2.89 -1.61
CA ALA A 186 -7.78 -3.43 -2.00
C ALA A 186 -7.86 -3.48 -3.52
N VAL A 187 -8.28 -4.62 -4.06
CA VAL A 187 -8.70 -4.76 -5.44
C VAL A 187 -10.20 -5.04 -5.47
N VAL A 188 -10.87 -4.46 -6.45
CA VAL A 188 -12.29 -4.69 -6.72
C VAL A 188 -12.47 -4.94 -8.20
N GLU A 189 -13.38 -5.85 -8.52
CA GLU A 189 -13.97 -5.99 -9.84
C GLU A 189 -15.30 -5.27 -9.81
N THR A 190 -15.52 -4.35 -10.74
CA THR A 190 -16.73 -3.54 -10.77
C THR A 190 -17.61 -3.96 -11.93
N ASP A 191 -18.71 -4.63 -11.63
CA ASP A 191 -19.64 -5.21 -12.62
C ASP A 191 -20.63 -4.16 -13.15
N ASP A 192 -20.63 -2.95 -12.59
CA ASP A 192 -21.58 -1.87 -12.94
C ASP A 192 -20.89 -0.51 -13.05
N ALA A 193 -19.63 -0.49 -13.54
CA ALA A 193 -18.84 0.74 -13.61
C ALA A 193 -19.54 1.90 -14.35
N ARG A 194 -20.44 1.60 -15.28
CA ARG A 194 -21.33 2.58 -15.95
C ARG A 194 -21.98 3.55 -14.97
N ASN A 195 -22.47 3.07 -13.83
CA ASN A 195 -23.33 3.89 -12.97
C ASN A 195 -22.60 4.96 -12.14
N PHE A 196 -21.26 5.00 -12.18
CA PHE A 196 -20.47 5.91 -11.34
C PHE A 196 -19.30 6.62 -12.06
N LEU A 197 -19.25 6.60 -13.39
CA LEU A 197 -18.16 7.17 -14.20
C LEU A 197 -18.12 8.71 -14.32
N ILE A 198 -18.91 9.46 -13.56
CA ILE A 198 -18.80 10.92 -13.51
C ILE A 198 -17.86 11.31 -12.36
N GLY A 199 -16.57 11.52 -12.64
CA GLY A 199 -15.57 12.01 -11.66
C GLY A 199 -14.47 11.02 -11.23
N SER A 200 -14.58 9.76 -11.66
CA SER A 200 -13.53 8.71 -11.73
C SER A 200 -12.66 8.44 -10.50
N GLU A 201 -13.27 8.26 -9.33
CA GLU A 201 -12.68 7.49 -8.23
C GLU A 201 -13.58 6.28 -7.95
N VAL A 202 -13.06 5.05 -8.11
CA VAL A 202 -13.83 3.84 -7.78
C VAL A 202 -13.96 3.68 -6.27
N PHE A 203 -12.91 4.03 -5.55
CA PHE A 203 -12.96 4.14 -4.09
C PHE A 203 -13.23 5.59 -3.69
N THR A 204 -14.40 5.85 -3.09
CA THR A 204 -14.93 7.22 -2.89
C THR A 204 -14.73 7.74 -1.47
N ASP A 205 -14.98 6.91 -0.45
CA ASP A 205 -14.64 7.23 0.95
C ASP A 205 -13.37 6.49 1.36
N ALA A 206 -12.29 6.91 0.74
CA ALA A 206 -10.99 6.32 0.95
C ALA A 206 -10.44 6.73 2.35
N PRO A 207 -9.76 5.83 3.09
CA PRO A 207 -9.31 6.13 4.45
C PRO A 207 -8.35 7.34 4.45
N ASN A 208 -8.28 8.06 5.57
CA ASN A 208 -7.46 9.28 5.69
C ASN A 208 -5.94 9.08 5.43
N THR A 209 -5.50 7.84 5.23
CA THR A 209 -4.13 7.48 4.89
C THR A 209 -3.96 6.86 3.50
N VAL A 210 -4.92 7.10 2.59
CA VAL A 210 -4.83 6.68 1.18
C VAL A 210 -3.60 7.26 0.51
N ARG A 211 -2.98 6.41 -0.30
CA ARG A 211 -1.75 6.70 -1.03
C ARG A 211 -1.97 6.72 -2.53
N PHE A 212 -2.86 5.87 -3.03
CA PHE A 212 -3.25 5.85 -4.42
C PHE A 212 -4.61 5.18 -4.61
N ASN A 213 -5.24 5.51 -5.74
CA ASN A 213 -6.46 4.92 -6.25
C ASN A 213 -6.32 4.92 -7.78
N VAL A 214 -6.33 3.74 -8.39
CA VAL A 214 -6.15 3.58 -9.84
C VAL A 214 -7.13 2.54 -10.35
N ALA A 215 -7.75 2.83 -11.49
CA ALA A 215 -8.68 1.92 -12.14
C ALA A 215 -8.35 1.78 -13.62
N SER A 216 -8.59 0.58 -14.16
CA SER A 216 -8.56 0.32 -15.59
C SER A 216 -9.99 0.16 -16.08
N PHE A 217 -10.41 1.07 -16.97
CA PHE A 217 -11.72 1.05 -17.61
C PHE A 217 -11.61 0.67 -19.10
N PRO A 218 -12.61 -0.03 -19.65
CA PRO A 218 -12.78 -0.17 -21.09
C PRO A 218 -13.24 1.16 -21.74
N SER A 219 -13.04 1.29 -23.06
CA SER A 219 -13.41 2.52 -23.80
C SER A 219 -14.91 2.66 -24.04
N ALA A 220 -15.34 3.92 -24.11
CA ALA A 220 -16.68 4.37 -24.40
C ALA A 220 -17.01 4.47 -25.93
N GLU A 221 -16.00 4.31 -26.79
CA GLU A 221 -16.13 4.52 -28.25
C GLU A 221 -15.86 3.26 -29.09
N ASP A 222 -16.92 2.48 -29.27
CA ASP A 222 -17.36 1.90 -30.57
C ASP A 222 -18.89 1.63 -30.56
N GLY A 223 -19.63 2.39 -29.74
CA GLY A 223 -21.10 2.30 -29.60
C GLY A 223 -21.80 3.60 -29.19
N GLY A 224 -21.08 4.74 -29.05
CA GLY A 224 -21.69 6.05 -28.87
C GLY A 224 -21.76 6.58 -27.43
N CYS A 225 -20.83 6.24 -26.55
CA CYS A 225 -20.78 6.88 -25.23
C CYS A 225 -19.70 7.96 -25.22
N GLY A 226 -20.03 9.15 -25.68
CA GLY A 226 -19.38 10.34 -25.12
C GLY A 226 -19.75 10.48 -23.63
N PRO A 227 -19.16 11.43 -22.90
CA PRO A 227 -19.66 11.76 -21.57
C PRO A 227 -21.18 12.04 -21.62
N PRO A 228 -21.99 11.46 -20.71
CA PRO A 228 -21.61 10.59 -19.59
C PRO A 228 -21.51 9.10 -19.99
N MET A 229 -20.49 8.41 -19.46
CA MET A 229 -20.22 6.98 -19.72
C MET A 229 -21.25 5.99 -19.10
N ALA A 230 -22.37 6.50 -18.57
CA ALA A 230 -23.40 5.69 -17.89
C ALA A 230 -24.25 4.83 -18.83
N ASP A 231 -24.21 5.10 -20.13
CA ASP A 231 -25.01 4.40 -21.13
C ASP A 231 -24.25 3.25 -21.85
N CYS A 232 -23.06 2.88 -21.35
CA CYS A 232 -22.18 1.93 -22.04
C CYS A 232 -22.23 0.52 -21.43
N SER A 233 -22.61 -0.48 -22.24
CA SER A 233 -22.50 -1.91 -21.88
C SER A 233 -21.05 -2.42 -21.80
N ALA A 234 -20.07 -1.60 -22.19
CA ALA A 234 -18.66 -1.97 -22.14
C ALA A 234 -18.09 -1.94 -20.71
N THR A 235 -18.74 -1.24 -19.78
CA THR A 235 -18.25 -0.97 -18.42
C THR A 235 -18.34 -2.15 -17.44
N ASP A 236 -18.91 -3.27 -17.88
CA ASP A 236 -19.21 -4.43 -17.03
C ASP A 236 -17.94 -5.20 -16.58
N ASN A 237 -16.73 -4.65 -16.78
CA ASN A 237 -15.46 -5.39 -16.63
C ASN A 237 -14.26 -4.51 -16.21
N ALA A 238 -14.47 -3.55 -15.31
CA ALA A 238 -13.37 -2.73 -14.79
C ALA A 238 -12.73 -3.34 -13.54
N VAL A 239 -11.43 -3.09 -13.36
CA VAL A 239 -10.67 -3.49 -12.17
C VAL A 239 -10.02 -2.26 -11.57
N ALA A 240 -10.21 -2.07 -10.27
CA ALA A 240 -9.60 -0.98 -9.53
C ALA A 240 -8.73 -1.50 -8.39
N LEU A 241 -7.67 -0.75 -8.10
CA LEU A 241 -6.71 -1.00 -7.05
C LEU A 241 -6.55 0.28 -6.22
N ALA A 242 -6.67 0.17 -4.91
CA ALA A 242 -6.35 1.23 -3.98
C ALA A 242 -5.33 0.76 -2.95
N GLY A 243 -4.60 1.73 -2.40
CA GLY A 243 -3.67 1.49 -1.31
C GLY A 243 -3.73 2.57 -0.24
N SER A 244 -3.62 2.14 1.01
CA SER A 244 -3.48 2.99 2.18
C SER A 244 -2.38 2.44 3.08
N ASP A 245 -1.80 3.26 3.94
CA ASP A 245 -0.87 2.75 4.94
C ASP A 245 -1.08 3.41 6.30
N ASN A 246 -0.64 2.80 7.39
CA ASN A 246 -0.59 3.51 8.67
C ASN A 246 0.61 3.06 9.50
N ARG A 247 1.07 3.94 10.40
CA ARG A 247 2.09 3.56 11.38
C ARG A 247 1.43 2.78 12.51
N ASN A 248 2.01 1.65 12.89
CA ASN A 248 1.65 0.94 14.12
C ASN A 248 2.67 1.26 15.22
N GLY A 249 2.26 2.04 16.22
CA GLY A 249 3.16 2.56 17.26
C GLY A 249 3.75 1.48 18.17
N ALA A 250 3.04 0.38 18.37
CA ALA A 250 3.45 -0.76 19.18
C ALA A 250 3.21 -2.08 18.43
N PRO A 251 3.90 -3.19 18.79
CA PRO A 251 3.55 -4.51 18.28
C PRO A 251 2.11 -4.86 18.67
N GLY A 252 1.35 -5.45 17.74
CA GLY A 252 -0.05 -5.80 17.98
C GLY A 252 -0.94 -5.61 16.75
N GLY A 253 -2.25 -5.66 16.95
CA GLY A 253 -3.22 -5.50 15.87
C GLY A 253 -3.12 -4.12 15.21
N SER A 254 -3.05 -4.11 13.88
CA SER A 254 -2.92 -2.89 13.07
C SER A 254 -4.15 -1.99 13.00
N GLY A 255 -5.31 -2.48 13.44
CA GLY A 255 -6.62 -1.97 13.04
C GLY A 255 -6.95 -2.27 11.57
N THR A 256 -8.19 -1.98 11.18
CA THR A 256 -8.69 -2.13 9.80
C THR A 256 -8.45 -0.86 8.98
N ALA A 257 -8.67 -0.93 7.68
CA ALA A 257 -8.97 0.23 6.85
C ALA A 257 -10.11 -0.16 5.92
N ASP A 258 -11.04 0.76 5.77
CA ASP A 258 -12.27 0.57 5.01
C ASP A 258 -12.24 1.53 3.83
N TRP A 259 -12.73 1.07 2.70
CA TRP A 259 -13.02 1.91 1.53
C TRP A 259 -14.51 1.77 1.22
N GLU A 260 -15.06 2.74 0.49
CA GLU A 260 -16.37 2.60 -0.12
C GLU A 260 -16.23 2.51 -1.64
N ILE A 261 -16.94 1.54 -2.22
CA ILE A 261 -17.08 1.38 -3.66
C ILE A 261 -18.55 1.55 -4.06
N PRO A 262 -18.85 2.13 -5.22
CA PRO A 262 -20.18 2.10 -5.78
C PRO A 262 -20.56 0.66 -6.13
N GLY A 263 -21.67 0.17 -5.59
CA GLY A 263 -22.14 -1.19 -5.85
C GLY A 263 -21.62 -2.22 -4.84
N GLY A 264 -22.34 -3.34 -4.71
CA GLY A 264 -22.05 -4.40 -3.74
C GLY A 264 -21.08 -5.44 -4.29
N ASP A 265 -19.94 -5.01 -4.84
CA ASP A 265 -19.12 -5.87 -5.70
C ASP A 265 -18.17 -6.79 -4.93
N GLN A 266 -17.57 -7.75 -5.65
CA GLN A 266 -16.53 -8.60 -5.12
C GLN A 266 -15.23 -7.83 -4.92
N TRP A 267 -14.63 -8.02 -3.75
CA TRP A 267 -13.36 -7.40 -3.42
C TRP A 267 -12.42 -8.37 -2.73
N LEU A 268 -11.14 -8.04 -2.83
CA LEU A 268 -10.07 -8.68 -2.10
C LEU A 268 -9.16 -7.61 -1.53
N ALA A 269 -8.91 -7.70 -0.23
CA ALA A 269 -8.04 -6.79 0.48
C ALA A 269 -6.90 -7.55 1.18
N ALA A 270 -5.79 -6.85 1.36
CA ALA A 270 -4.57 -7.36 1.95
C ALA A 270 -4.02 -6.36 2.97
N SER A 271 -3.40 -6.88 4.03
CA SER A 271 -2.61 -6.08 4.98
C SER A 271 -1.23 -6.69 5.14
N ILE A 272 -0.20 -5.84 5.11
CA ILE A 272 1.21 -6.23 5.07
C ILE A 272 1.97 -5.38 6.08
N GLU A 273 2.66 -6.02 7.02
CA GLU A 273 3.63 -5.34 7.88
C GLU A 273 4.93 -5.03 7.09
N ILE A 274 5.31 -3.75 7.07
CA ILE A 274 6.62 -3.24 6.66
C ILE A 274 7.40 -2.94 7.94
N LYS A 275 8.49 -3.67 8.15
CA LYS A 275 9.30 -3.60 9.37
C LYS A 275 10.25 -2.42 9.33
N LEU A 276 10.33 -1.72 10.46
CA LEU A 276 11.41 -0.77 10.75
C LEU A 276 12.75 -1.49 10.78
N ALA A 277 13.80 -0.82 10.26
CA ALA A 277 15.19 -1.21 10.40
C ALA A 277 15.50 -1.68 11.83
N SER A 278 16.07 -2.89 11.99
CA SER A 278 16.60 -3.27 13.30
C SER A 278 17.72 -2.30 13.63
N GLY A 279 17.56 -1.51 14.69
CA GLY A 279 18.65 -0.74 15.26
C GLY A 279 19.78 -1.70 15.59
N GLY A 280 20.86 -1.65 14.80
CA GLY A 280 22.10 -2.35 15.11
C GLY A 280 22.78 -1.77 16.34
#